data_AF-A0A1Y0DCC3-F1
#
_entry.id   AF-A0A1Y0DCC3-F1
#
_cell.length_a   1.000
_cell.length_b   1.000
_cell.length_c   1.000
_cell.angle_alpha   90.00
_cell.angle_beta   90.00
_cell.angle_gamma   90.00
#
_symmetry.space_group_name_H-M   'P 1'
#
loop_
_entity.id
_entity.type
_entity.pdbx_description
1 polymer ?
#
loop_
_entity_poly.entity_id
_entity_poly.type
_entity_poly.pdbx_seq_one_letter_code
_entity_poly.pdbx_strand_id
1 'polypeptide(L)'
;TWGREGLVNGEQILRVFLLGTPKNRTSLATWETLMQQESQAYRDILLWDFMDTFFNLTLKEIHFLNWAAEFCHNVKFIFKGDADVFVNIENIVDFLERHNPAEDLFVGDIIYNARPIRTRKSKYYIPETMYGLSIYPAYAGGGGFLLSSCTMRKLSRACGEVELFPIDDVFLGMCLQRISLKPILHEGFKTFGIVKPSAAPHLQTFDPCFYKDLMVVHSLKVAEIWLMW
;
A
#
# COMPACT_ATOMS: atom_id res chain seq x y z
N THR A 1 2.91 7.67 -16.11
CA THR A 1 4.03 7.22 -15.28
C THR A 1 3.78 5.77 -14.90
N TRP A 2 4.32 5.31 -13.78
CA TRP A 2 4.25 3.92 -13.32
C TRP A 2 2.85 3.32 -13.22
N GLY A 3 1.81 4.11 -12.96
CA GLY A 3 0.45 3.59 -12.85
C GLY A 3 -0.19 3.16 -14.18
N ARG A 4 0.48 3.34 -15.33
CA ARG A 4 -0.11 3.12 -16.67
C ARG A 4 -0.63 1.69 -16.84
N GLU A 5 -1.86 1.56 -17.32
CA GLU A 5 -2.45 0.26 -17.70
C GLU A 5 -1.91 -0.22 -19.05
N GLY A 6 -1.91 -1.53 -19.25
CA GLY A 6 -1.47 -2.17 -20.49
C GLY A 6 -0.61 -3.40 -20.24
N LEU A 7 0.10 -3.83 -21.28
CA LEU A 7 1.02 -4.97 -21.18
C LEU A 7 2.41 -4.49 -20.76
N VAL A 8 2.97 -5.14 -19.74
CA VAL A 8 4.37 -5.00 -19.32
C VAL A 8 4.95 -6.41 -19.24
N ASN A 9 6.00 -6.69 -20.01
CA ASN A 9 6.61 -8.03 -20.15
C ASN A 9 5.60 -9.16 -20.43
N GLY A 10 4.53 -8.85 -21.17
CA GLY A 10 3.47 -9.82 -21.51
C GLY A 10 2.39 -10.00 -20.44
N GLU A 11 2.52 -9.38 -19.28
CA GLU A 11 1.51 -9.39 -18.22
C GLU A 11 0.59 -8.16 -18.31
N GLN A 12 -0.71 -8.38 -18.13
CA GLN A 12 -1.72 -7.31 -18.18
C GLN A 12 -1.79 -6.58 -16.83
N ILE A 13 -1.51 -5.28 -16.87
CA ILE A 13 -1.60 -4.36 -15.74
C ILE A 13 -2.92 -3.60 -15.80
N LEU A 14 -3.63 -3.55 -14.68
CA LEU A 14 -4.86 -2.78 -14.46
C LEU A 14 -4.65 -1.87 -13.25
N ARG A 15 -5.36 -0.74 -13.21
CA ARG A 15 -5.24 0.24 -12.12
C ARG A 15 -6.61 0.57 -11.54
N VAL A 16 -6.66 0.71 -10.22
CA VAL A 16 -7.77 1.37 -9.50
C VAL A 16 -7.23 2.27 -8.40
N PHE A 17 -7.93 3.37 -8.14
CA PHE A 17 -7.68 4.29 -7.03
C PHE A 17 -8.72 4.09 -5.93
N LEU A 18 -8.26 4.08 -4.68
CA LEU A 18 -9.08 3.79 -3.50
C LEU A 18 -9.42 5.08 -2.74
N LEU A 19 -10.68 5.50 -2.79
CA LEU A 19 -11.13 6.75 -2.21
C LEU A 19 -12.21 6.50 -1.15
N GLY A 20 -12.12 7.29 -0.07
CA GLY A 20 -13.26 7.62 0.77
C GLY A 20 -13.78 9.02 0.44
N THR A 21 -14.74 9.48 1.21
CA THR A 21 -15.32 10.81 1.07
C THR A 21 -14.53 11.84 1.89
N PRO A 22 -14.30 13.06 1.36
CA PRO A 22 -13.50 14.05 2.05
C PRO A 22 -14.22 14.55 3.32
N LYS A 23 -13.44 14.87 4.36
CA LYS A 23 -13.96 15.39 5.64
C LYS A 23 -14.84 16.65 5.49
N ASN A 24 -14.47 17.55 4.59
CA ASN A 24 -15.20 18.79 4.33
C ASN A 24 -15.78 18.78 2.91
N ARG A 25 -16.90 18.07 2.70
CA ARG A 25 -17.62 18.09 1.42
C ARG A 25 -17.99 19.51 0.99
N THR A 26 -18.33 20.37 1.94
CA THR A 26 -18.69 21.78 1.71
C THR A 26 -17.52 22.68 1.27
N SER A 27 -16.26 22.36 1.61
CA SER A 27 -15.12 23.15 1.11
C SER A 27 -14.76 22.86 -0.35
N LEU A 28 -15.34 21.79 -0.90
CA LEU A 28 -15.17 21.38 -2.28
C LEU A 28 -16.55 21.28 -2.92
N ALA A 29 -17.22 22.44 -3.10
CA ALA A 29 -18.57 22.51 -3.68
C ALA A 29 -18.68 21.82 -5.06
N THR A 30 -17.55 21.57 -5.72
CA THR A 30 -17.44 20.88 -7.00
C THR A 30 -16.91 19.44 -6.89
N TRP A 31 -16.66 18.91 -5.70
CA TRP A 31 -16.06 17.58 -5.53
C TRP A 31 -16.86 16.49 -6.21
N GLU A 32 -18.18 16.46 -5.99
CA GLU A 32 -19.06 15.45 -6.61
C GLU A 32 -18.99 15.52 -8.14
N THR A 33 -19.04 16.73 -8.70
CA THR A 33 -18.94 16.96 -10.15
C THR A 33 -17.58 16.54 -10.70
N LEU A 34 -16.48 16.94 -10.04
CA LEU A 34 -15.12 16.59 -10.45
C LEU A 34 -14.90 15.08 -10.37
N MET A 35 -15.42 14.43 -9.33
CA MET A 35 -15.32 12.98 -9.18
C MET A 35 -16.12 12.22 -10.23
N GLN A 36 -17.32 12.70 -10.57
CA GLN A 36 -18.11 12.13 -11.66
C GLN A 36 -17.38 12.28 -13.00
N GLN A 37 -16.80 13.44 -13.27
CA GLN A 37 -16.04 13.68 -14.51
C GLN A 37 -14.79 12.79 -14.59
N GLU A 38 -14.02 12.66 -13.51
CA GLU A 38 -12.83 11.82 -13.44
C GLU A 38 -13.19 10.34 -13.62
N SER A 39 -14.19 9.86 -12.89
CA SER A 39 -14.67 8.48 -12.98
C SER A 39 -15.21 8.16 -14.38
N GLN A 40 -15.93 9.09 -15.02
CA GLN A 40 -16.42 8.91 -16.38
C GLN A 40 -15.27 8.85 -17.41
N ALA A 41 -14.23 9.65 -17.22
CA ALA A 41 -13.10 9.75 -18.13
C ALA A 41 -12.15 8.54 -18.02
N TYR A 42 -11.82 8.09 -16.81
CA TYR A 42 -10.77 7.10 -16.58
C TYR A 42 -11.26 5.73 -16.10
N ARG A 43 -12.44 5.68 -15.46
CA ARG A 43 -13.10 4.43 -15.01
C ARG A 43 -12.26 3.57 -14.07
N ASP A 44 -11.38 4.20 -13.29
CA ASP A 44 -10.42 3.55 -12.39
C ASP A 44 -10.60 4.01 -10.93
N ILE A 45 -11.79 4.44 -10.52
CA ILE A 45 -12.06 4.90 -9.15
C ILE A 45 -12.98 3.91 -8.42
N LEU A 46 -12.55 3.48 -7.23
CA LEU A 46 -13.38 2.84 -6.23
C LEU A 46 -13.62 3.81 -5.08
N LEU A 47 -14.88 4.22 -4.91
CA LEU A 47 -15.29 5.19 -3.90
C LEU A 47 -16.26 4.55 -2.91
N TRP A 48 -15.93 4.61 -1.62
CA TRP A 48 -16.80 4.17 -0.53
C TRP A 48 -17.24 5.32 0.35
N ASP A 49 -18.44 5.20 0.93
CA ASP A 49 -19.03 6.23 1.79
C ASP A 49 -18.54 6.13 3.25
N PHE A 50 -17.23 6.30 3.44
CA PHE A 50 -16.63 6.57 4.74
C PHE A 50 -15.78 7.85 4.67
N MET A 51 -15.52 8.48 5.82
CA MET A 51 -14.69 9.69 5.84
C MET A 51 -13.22 9.33 5.65
N ASP A 52 -12.59 9.79 4.57
CA ASP A 52 -11.21 9.49 4.24
C ASP A 52 -10.26 10.25 5.18
N THR A 53 -9.76 9.54 6.18
CA THR A 53 -8.83 10.06 7.18
C THR A 53 -7.79 9.01 7.50
N PHE A 54 -6.67 9.44 8.08
CA PHE A 54 -5.59 8.55 8.48
C PHE A 54 -6.07 7.34 9.31
N PHE A 55 -6.94 7.55 10.31
CA PHE A 55 -7.44 6.45 11.15
C PHE A 55 -8.50 5.56 10.47
N ASN A 56 -9.06 6.01 9.34
CA ASN A 56 -10.00 5.23 8.54
C ASN A 56 -9.33 4.53 7.35
N LEU A 57 -8.00 4.61 7.21
CA LEU A 57 -7.27 3.82 6.20
C LEU A 57 -7.51 2.32 6.38
N THR A 58 -7.70 1.86 7.62
CA THR A 58 -8.09 0.47 7.89
C THR A 58 -9.41 0.09 7.23
N LEU A 59 -10.40 0.99 7.24
CA LEU A 59 -11.66 0.75 6.53
C LEU A 59 -11.43 0.69 5.02
N LYS A 60 -10.57 1.56 4.49
CA LYS A 60 -10.17 1.54 3.08
C LYS A 60 -9.55 0.20 2.68
N GLU A 61 -8.65 -0.33 3.51
CA GLU A 61 -8.00 -1.62 3.30
C GLU A 61 -9.02 -2.77 3.29
N ILE A 62 -9.94 -2.80 4.27
CA ILE A 62 -10.99 -3.83 4.36
C ILE A 62 -11.90 -3.78 3.14
N HIS A 63 -12.36 -2.59 2.76
CA HIS A 63 -13.22 -2.40 1.60
C HIS A 63 -12.53 -2.84 0.30
N PHE A 64 -11.26 -2.50 0.13
CA PHE A 64 -10.47 -2.93 -1.01
C PHE A 64 -10.31 -4.45 -1.08
N LEU A 65 -9.90 -5.10 0.01
CA LEU A 65 -9.71 -6.55 0.04
C LEU A 65 -11.00 -7.31 -0.23
N ASN A 66 -12.13 -6.84 0.31
CA ASN A 66 -13.45 -7.43 0.03
C ASN A 66 -13.86 -7.25 -1.43
N TRP A 67 -13.70 -6.04 -1.98
CA TRP A 67 -13.98 -5.78 -3.40
C TRP A 67 -13.08 -6.63 -4.32
N ALA A 68 -11.79 -6.75 -4.03
CA ALA A 68 -10.87 -7.55 -4.82
C ALA A 68 -11.24 -9.05 -4.75
N ALA A 69 -11.64 -9.54 -3.58
CA ALA A 69 -12.07 -10.93 -3.41
C ALA A 69 -13.36 -11.24 -4.18
N GLU A 70 -14.28 -10.28 -4.25
CA GLU A 70 -15.57 -10.41 -4.92
C GLU A 70 -15.48 -10.24 -6.44
N PHE A 71 -14.71 -9.26 -6.93
CA PHE A 71 -14.77 -8.84 -8.34
C PHE A 71 -13.51 -9.18 -9.16
N CYS A 72 -12.38 -9.53 -8.53
CA CYS A 72 -11.12 -9.78 -9.23
C CYS A 72 -10.74 -11.27 -9.29
N HIS A 73 -11.60 -12.12 -9.85
CA HIS A 73 -11.36 -13.58 -9.88
C HIS A 73 -10.09 -14.01 -10.64
N ASN A 74 -9.70 -13.26 -11.68
CA ASN A 74 -8.58 -13.60 -12.55
C ASN A 74 -7.28 -12.86 -12.22
N VAL A 75 -7.27 -12.02 -11.17
CA VAL A 75 -6.05 -11.31 -10.78
C VAL A 75 -5.04 -12.29 -10.20
N LYS A 76 -3.79 -12.25 -10.68
CA LYS A 76 -2.71 -13.11 -10.18
C LYS A 76 -2.08 -12.54 -8.91
N PHE A 77 -1.75 -11.25 -8.96
CA PHE A 77 -1.05 -10.51 -7.92
C PHE A 77 -1.61 -9.10 -7.82
N ILE A 78 -1.46 -8.52 -6.64
CA ILE A 78 -1.88 -7.14 -6.35
C ILE A 78 -0.66 -6.39 -5.82
N PHE A 79 -0.47 -5.19 -6.33
CA PHE A 79 0.33 -4.17 -5.68
C PHE A 79 -0.63 -3.17 -5.03
N LYS A 80 -0.49 -2.93 -3.72
CA LYS A 80 -1.11 -1.79 -3.03
C LYS A 80 -0.01 -0.85 -2.63
N GLY A 81 -0.15 0.43 -2.93
CA GLY A 81 0.79 1.47 -2.54
C GLY A 81 0.14 2.83 -2.40
N ASP A 82 0.92 3.78 -1.88
CA ASP A 82 0.47 5.16 -1.70
C ASP A 82 0.58 5.95 -3.01
N ALA A 83 -0.11 7.09 -3.09
CA ALA A 83 -0.07 7.94 -4.29
C ALA A 83 1.25 8.73 -4.44
N ASP A 84 2.06 8.82 -3.38
CA ASP A 84 3.31 9.57 -3.31
C ASP A 84 4.56 8.67 -3.40
N VAL A 85 4.45 7.50 -4.04
CA VAL A 85 5.59 6.63 -4.34
C VAL A 85 5.97 6.63 -5.82
N PHE A 86 7.24 6.32 -6.08
CA PHE A 86 7.68 5.80 -7.37
C PHE A 86 7.60 4.28 -7.35
N VAL A 87 7.12 3.69 -8.44
CA VAL A 87 7.02 2.23 -8.60
C VAL A 87 7.67 1.82 -9.91
N ASN A 88 8.60 0.87 -9.86
CA ASN A 88 9.13 0.23 -11.06
C ASN A 88 8.32 -1.04 -11.35
N ILE A 89 7.36 -0.93 -12.28
CA ILE A 89 6.46 -2.03 -12.62
C ILE A 89 7.20 -3.19 -13.30
N GLU A 90 8.21 -2.91 -14.12
CA GLU A 90 9.01 -3.97 -14.78
C GLU A 90 9.69 -4.86 -13.74
N ASN A 91 10.35 -4.25 -12.76
CA ASN A 91 11.00 -4.99 -11.66
C ASN A 91 10.00 -5.80 -10.83
N ILE A 92 8.78 -5.26 -10.62
CA ILE A 92 7.72 -5.98 -9.92
C ILE A 92 7.27 -7.20 -10.74
N VAL A 93 7.04 -7.04 -12.05
CA VAL A 93 6.63 -8.15 -12.93
C VAL A 93 7.71 -9.24 -12.93
N ASP A 94 8.97 -8.88 -13.16
CA ASP A 94 10.12 -9.82 -13.18
C ASP A 94 10.32 -10.57 -11.84
N PHE A 95 9.93 -9.94 -10.73
CA PHE A 95 9.90 -10.61 -9.43
C PHE A 95 8.74 -11.59 -9.29
N LEU A 96 7.56 -11.20 -9.74
CA LEU A 96 6.33 -11.99 -9.61
C LEU A 96 6.28 -13.19 -10.57
N GLU A 97 6.96 -13.14 -11.72
CA GLU A 97 7.07 -14.27 -12.67
C GLU A 97 7.58 -15.56 -12.03
N ARG A 98 8.39 -15.44 -10.97
CA ARG A 98 8.97 -16.57 -10.24
C ARG A 98 8.07 -17.11 -9.14
N HIS A 99 6.86 -16.57 -8.96
CA HIS A 99 5.95 -16.92 -7.88
C HIS A 99 4.64 -17.51 -8.42
N ASN A 100 4.07 -18.45 -7.67
CA ASN A 100 2.78 -19.04 -7.99
C ASN A 100 1.65 -18.20 -7.35
N PRO A 101 0.69 -17.63 -8.12
CA PRO A 101 -0.39 -16.83 -7.57
C PRO A 101 -1.39 -17.61 -6.69
N ALA A 102 -1.33 -18.96 -6.74
CA ALA A 102 -2.11 -19.84 -5.88
C ALA A 102 -1.46 -20.13 -4.52
N GLU A 103 -0.20 -19.75 -4.33
CA GLU A 103 0.53 -19.88 -3.06
C GLU A 103 0.51 -18.55 -2.28
N ASP A 104 0.79 -18.64 -0.98
CA ASP A 104 0.85 -17.44 -0.15
C ASP A 104 2.08 -16.60 -0.49
N LEU A 105 1.86 -15.31 -0.70
CA LEU A 105 2.90 -14.32 -0.94
C LEU A 105 2.41 -12.99 -0.35
N PHE A 106 3.23 -12.42 0.52
CA PHE A 106 3.06 -11.07 1.02
C PHE A 106 4.45 -10.45 1.18
N VAL A 107 4.77 -9.43 0.39
CA VAL A 107 6.14 -8.91 0.23
C VAL A 107 6.15 -7.39 0.34
N GLY A 108 7.09 -6.83 1.09
CA GLY A 108 7.27 -5.39 1.20
C GLY A 108 8.46 -5.01 2.05
N ASP A 109 8.47 -3.78 2.58
CA ASP A 109 9.43 -3.35 3.60
C ASP A 109 8.90 -3.72 4.98
N ILE A 110 9.35 -4.85 5.52
CA ILE A 110 8.76 -5.44 6.73
C ILE A 110 9.40 -4.87 7.99
N ILE A 111 8.54 -4.28 8.83
CA ILE A 111 8.92 -3.74 10.13
C ILE A 111 8.71 -4.82 11.19
N TYR A 112 9.80 -5.19 11.86
CA TYR A 112 9.81 -6.15 12.97
C TYR A 112 9.97 -5.43 14.31
N ASN A 113 9.40 -6.01 15.37
CA ASN A 113 9.57 -5.56 16.76
C ASN A 113 9.17 -4.09 17.00
N ALA A 114 8.31 -3.51 16.14
CA ALA A 114 7.78 -2.17 16.32
C ALA A 114 7.00 -2.07 17.62
N ARG A 115 7.20 -0.98 18.35
CA ARG A 115 6.50 -0.72 19.61
C ARG A 115 5.42 0.33 19.41
N PRO A 116 4.23 0.18 20.01
CA PRO A 116 3.21 1.22 20.01
C PRO A 116 3.75 2.55 20.53
N ILE A 117 3.54 3.64 19.80
CA ILE A 117 3.94 4.97 20.26
C ILE A 117 2.96 5.45 21.33
N ARG A 118 3.45 5.68 22.55
CA ARG A 118 2.62 6.14 23.70
C ARG A 118 2.62 7.65 23.90
N THR A 119 3.24 8.40 22.99
CA THR A 119 3.28 9.87 23.01
C THR A 119 2.04 10.45 22.34
N ARG A 120 1.14 11.09 23.10
CA ARG A 120 -0.15 11.64 22.61
C ARG A 120 -0.07 12.62 21.42
N LYS A 121 1.08 13.29 21.24
CA LYS A 121 1.30 14.23 20.12
C LYS A 121 1.65 13.52 18.80
N SER A 122 1.97 12.23 18.84
CA SER A 122 2.28 11.46 17.63
C SER A 122 1.01 11.17 16.85
N LYS A 123 1.08 11.28 15.52
CA LYS A 123 0.00 10.81 14.64
C LYS A 123 -0.25 9.30 14.75
N TYR A 124 0.75 8.54 15.20
CA TYR A 124 0.68 7.10 15.44
C TYR A 124 0.49 6.75 16.93
N TYR A 125 -0.04 7.68 17.73
CA TYR A 125 -0.30 7.42 19.15
C TYR A 125 -1.33 6.31 19.33
N ILE A 126 -1.00 5.30 20.14
CA ILE A 126 -1.92 4.24 20.55
C ILE A 126 -1.94 4.15 22.07
N PRO A 127 -3.11 4.27 22.74
CA PRO A 127 -3.20 4.12 24.18
C PRO A 127 -3.01 2.65 24.60
N GLU A 128 -2.50 2.44 25.81
CA GLU A 128 -2.26 1.09 26.36
C GLU A 128 -3.57 0.30 26.51
N THR A 129 -4.68 0.99 26.80
CA THR A 129 -6.03 0.40 26.86
C THR A 129 -6.54 -0.15 25.53
N MET A 130 -6.01 0.32 24.40
CA MET A 130 -6.37 -0.17 23.06
C MET A 130 -5.46 -1.31 22.60
N TYR A 131 -4.19 -1.29 23.00
CA TYR A 131 -3.23 -2.34 22.66
C TYR A 131 -2.29 -2.56 23.83
N GLY A 132 -2.55 -3.60 24.62
CA GLY A 132 -1.80 -3.88 25.85
C GLY A 132 -0.45 -4.56 25.62
N LEU A 133 -0.19 -5.10 24.42
CA LEU A 133 1.09 -5.74 24.11
C LEU A 133 2.19 -4.70 23.87
N SER A 134 3.43 -5.10 24.12
CA SER A 134 4.60 -4.24 24.00
C SER A 134 5.11 -4.08 22.56
N ILE A 135 4.75 -5.02 21.68
CA ILE A 135 5.27 -5.17 20.33
C ILE A 135 4.12 -5.52 19.38
N TYR A 136 4.08 -4.88 18.22
CA TYR A 136 3.18 -5.23 17.13
C TYR A 136 3.62 -6.51 16.40
N PRO A 137 2.68 -7.26 15.77
CA PRO A 137 3.06 -8.28 14.80
C PRO A 137 3.88 -7.66 13.67
N ALA A 138 4.65 -8.48 12.95
CA ALA A 138 5.38 -8.00 11.77
C ALA A 138 4.39 -7.51 10.70
N TYR A 139 4.68 -6.36 10.11
CA TYR A 139 3.83 -5.74 9.08
C TYR A 139 4.68 -5.05 8.01
N ALA A 140 4.15 -4.90 6.80
CA ALA A 140 4.79 -4.06 5.78
C ALA A 140 4.52 -2.58 6.11
N GLY A 141 5.56 -1.77 6.17
CA GLY A 141 5.41 -0.32 6.31
C GLY A 141 4.70 0.30 5.11
N GLY A 142 4.18 1.52 5.30
CA GLY A 142 3.50 2.31 4.26
C GLY A 142 4.31 2.51 2.98
N GLY A 143 3.74 3.14 1.96
CA GLY A 143 4.35 3.25 0.63
C GLY A 143 3.97 2.10 -0.30
N GLY A 144 4.02 0.84 0.16
CA GLY A 144 3.35 -0.26 -0.53
C GLY A 144 3.87 -1.67 -0.29
N PHE A 145 3.12 -2.66 -0.77
CA PHE A 145 3.41 -4.08 -0.70
C PHE A 145 2.78 -4.86 -1.86
N LEU A 146 3.25 -6.09 -2.05
CA LEU A 146 2.72 -7.06 -3.01
C LEU A 146 2.04 -8.21 -2.29
N LEU A 147 0.96 -8.73 -2.87
CA LEU A 147 0.34 -9.98 -2.43
C LEU A 147 -0.17 -10.84 -3.57
N SER A 148 -0.19 -12.15 -3.37
CA SER A 148 -0.84 -13.10 -4.29
C SER A 148 -2.36 -13.08 -4.17
N SER A 149 -3.03 -13.57 -5.21
CA SER A 149 -4.48 -13.77 -5.20
C SER A 149 -4.96 -14.69 -4.07
N CYS A 150 -4.16 -15.72 -3.74
CA CYS A 150 -4.44 -16.63 -2.63
C CYS A 150 -4.42 -15.89 -1.29
N THR A 151 -3.38 -15.09 -1.07
CA THR A 151 -3.20 -14.28 0.14
C THR A 151 -4.31 -13.23 0.28
N MET A 152 -4.65 -12.55 -0.81
CA MET A 152 -5.73 -11.55 -0.83
C MET A 152 -7.05 -12.14 -0.32
N ARG A 153 -7.43 -13.32 -0.81
CA ARG A 153 -8.67 -13.99 -0.39
C ARG A 153 -8.66 -14.39 1.09
N LYS A 154 -7.51 -14.81 1.61
CA LYS A 154 -7.34 -15.13 3.04
C LYS A 154 -7.42 -13.87 3.90
N LEU A 155 -6.77 -12.78 3.47
CA LEU A 155 -6.80 -11.50 4.17
C LEU A 155 -8.21 -10.89 4.20
N SER A 156 -8.95 -10.91 3.09
CA SER A 156 -10.35 -10.44 3.05
C SER A 156 -11.22 -11.12 4.12
N ARG A 157 -11.05 -12.43 4.34
CA ARG A 157 -11.78 -13.14 5.42
C ARG A 157 -11.28 -12.73 6.81
N ALA A 158 -9.96 -12.69 6.99
CA ALA A 158 -9.35 -12.33 8.27
C ALA A 158 -9.71 -10.92 8.74
N CYS A 159 -9.89 -9.98 7.81
CA CYS A 159 -10.34 -8.63 8.11
C CYS A 159 -11.69 -8.57 8.85
N GLY A 160 -12.57 -9.56 8.65
CA GLY A 160 -13.84 -9.67 9.38
C GLY A 160 -13.71 -10.31 10.77
N GLU A 161 -12.55 -10.88 11.10
CA GLU A 161 -12.31 -11.62 12.34
C GLU A 161 -11.37 -10.89 13.30
N VAL A 162 -10.62 -9.91 12.81
CA VAL A 162 -9.67 -9.10 13.57
C VAL A 162 -10.33 -7.78 13.96
N GLU A 163 -10.19 -7.38 15.22
CA GLU A 163 -10.70 -6.11 15.71
C GLU A 163 -10.06 -4.93 14.95
N LEU A 164 -10.87 -3.93 14.61
CA LEU A 164 -10.40 -2.76 13.86
C LEU A 164 -9.30 -2.04 14.64
N PHE A 165 -8.23 -1.69 13.93
CA PHE A 165 -7.09 -0.99 14.49
C PHE A 165 -6.81 0.28 13.70
N PRO A 166 -6.50 1.43 14.33
CA PRO A 166 -6.44 2.73 13.65
C PRO A 166 -5.17 2.96 12.80
N ILE A 167 -4.24 2.00 12.77
CA ILE A 167 -3.07 2.01 11.89
C ILE A 167 -3.24 0.84 10.93
N ASP A 168 -3.49 1.13 9.66
CA ASP A 168 -3.85 0.16 8.62
C ASP A 168 -2.76 -0.89 8.38
N ASP A 169 -1.51 -0.46 8.29
CA ASP A 169 -0.37 -1.38 8.15
C ASP A 169 -0.29 -2.38 9.31
N VAL A 170 -0.48 -1.90 10.55
CA VAL A 170 -0.46 -2.75 11.75
C VAL A 170 -1.69 -3.68 11.77
N PHE A 171 -2.87 -3.17 11.41
CA PHE A 171 -4.08 -3.98 11.26
C PHE A 171 -3.85 -5.14 10.28
N LEU A 172 -3.22 -4.86 9.14
CA LEU A 172 -2.89 -5.87 8.14
C LEU A 172 -1.87 -6.88 8.68
N GLY A 173 -0.89 -6.43 9.48
CA GLY A 173 0.00 -7.30 10.25
C GLY A 173 -0.74 -8.23 11.22
N MET A 174 -1.78 -7.74 11.90
CA MET A 174 -2.64 -8.57 12.75
C MET A 174 -3.43 -9.59 11.91
N CYS A 175 -3.93 -9.20 10.74
CA CYS A 175 -4.59 -10.11 9.81
C CYS A 175 -3.64 -11.21 9.28
N LEU A 176 -2.40 -10.86 8.94
CA LEU A 176 -1.35 -11.81 8.56
C LEU A 176 -1.06 -12.81 9.68
N GLN A 177 -0.95 -12.32 10.92
CA GLN A 177 -0.79 -13.16 12.09
C GLN A 177 -1.98 -14.11 12.28
N ARG A 178 -3.22 -13.63 12.08
CA ARG A 178 -4.45 -14.41 12.19
C ARG A 178 -4.50 -15.58 11.19
N ILE A 179 -3.96 -15.40 9.98
CA ILE A 179 -3.86 -16.45 8.95
C ILE A 179 -2.54 -17.23 9.02
N SER A 180 -1.71 -16.99 10.03
CA SER A 180 -0.39 -17.62 10.22
C SER A 180 0.57 -17.43 9.04
N LEU A 181 0.44 -16.31 8.31
CA LEU A 181 1.33 -15.96 7.21
C LEU A 181 2.42 -15.01 7.71
N LYS A 182 3.68 -15.35 7.44
CA LYS A 182 4.81 -14.46 7.72
C LYS A 182 5.08 -13.58 6.49
N PRO A 183 5.03 -12.25 6.62
CA PRO A 183 5.39 -11.37 5.50
C PRO A 183 6.90 -11.43 5.22
N ILE A 184 7.27 -11.19 3.97
CA ILE A 184 8.63 -11.33 3.45
C ILE A 184 9.22 -9.93 3.20
N LEU A 185 10.39 -9.68 3.79
CA LEU A 185 11.18 -8.48 3.51
C LEU A 185 11.79 -8.54 2.11
N HIS A 186 11.65 -7.46 1.35
CA HIS A 186 12.32 -7.32 0.06
C HIS A 186 13.04 -5.96 -0.04
N GLU A 187 14.35 -6.00 -0.31
CA GLU A 187 15.22 -4.82 -0.27
C GLU A 187 14.88 -3.76 -1.32
N GLY A 188 14.16 -4.15 -2.39
CA GLY A 188 13.65 -3.26 -3.42
C GLY A 188 12.52 -2.32 -2.94
N PHE A 189 11.95 -2.53 -1.75
CA PHE A 189 11.00 -1.61 -1.14
C PHE A 189 11.74 -0.65 -0.21
N LYS A 190 11.72 0.65 -0.53
CA LYS A 190 12.34 1.73 0.24
C LYS A 190 11.29 2.68 0.76
N THR A 191 10.60 2.29 1.83
CA THR A 191 9.47 3.05 2.40
C THR A 191 9.91 4.26 3.24
N PHE A 192 11.21 4.35 3.54
CA PHE A 192 11.86 5.49 4.20
C PHE A 192 12.82 6.24 3.25
N GLY A 193 12.66 6.04 1.94
CA GLY A 193 13.53 6.59 0.91
C GLY A 193 14.88 5.89 0.80
N ILE A 194 15.70 6.38 -0.13
CA ILE A 194 17.06 5.87 -0.35
C ILE A 194 17.98 6.51 0.70
N VAL A 195 18.49 5.67 1.60
CA VAL A 195 19.38 6.11 2.68
C VAL A 195 20.70 6.60 2.09
N LYS A 196 21.09 7.83 2.45
CA LYS A 196 22.41 8.37 2.09
C LYS A 196 23.50 7.64 2.88
N PRO A 197 24.52 7.07 2.23
CA PRO A 197 25.63 6.47 2.95
C PRO A 197 26.34 7.51 3.81
N SER A 198 26.67 7.18 5.05
CA SER A 198 27.43 8.09 5.93
C SER A 198 28.81 8.44 5.37
N ALA A 199 29.38 7.56 4.54
CA ALA A 199 30.64 7.79 3.82
C ALA A 199 30.52 8.77 2.63
N ALA A 200 29.29 9.09 2.19
CA ALA A 200 29.02 10.00 1.07
C ALA A 200 27.81 10.90 1.38
N PRO A 201 27.93 11.82 2.36
CA PRO A 201 26.81 12.63 2.83
C PRO A 201 26.26 13.60 1.76
N HIS A 202 27.07 13.94 0.76
CA HIS A 202 26.70 14.81 -0.35
C HIS A 202 26.09 14.07 -1.55
N LEU A 203 25.95 12.75 -1.47
CA LEU A 203 25.36 11.96 -2.55
C LEU A 203 23.93 12.43 -2.82
N GLN A 204 23.66 12.77 -4.08
CA GLN A 204 22.32 13.03 -4.56
C GLN A 204 21.66 11.68 -4.86
N THR A 205 20.71 11.29 -4.03
CA THR A 205 19.97 10.03 -4.17
C THR A 205 18.84 10.12 -5.19
N PHE A 206 18.61 11.31 -5.75
CA PHE A 206 17.67 11.57 -6.83
C PHE A 206 18.37 11.41 -8.19
N ASP A 207 18.87 10.20 -8.44
CA ASP A 207 19.51 9.80 -9.69
C ASP A 207 18.85 8.48 -10.15
N PRO A 208 18.40 8.36 -11.42
CA PRO A 208 17.74 7.15 -11.93
C PRO A 208 18.50 5.85 -11.67
N CYS A 209 19.84 5.89 -11.57
CA CYS A 209 20.65 4.70 -11.30
C CYS A 209 20.31 4.06 -9.94
N PHE A 210 19.94 4.85 -8.92
CA PHE A 210 19.53 4.29 -7.62
C PHE A 210 18.14 3.67 -7.65
N TYR A 211 17.29 4.07 -8.59
CA TYR A 211 15.91 3.59 -8.71
C TYR A 211 15.82 2.36 -9.62
N LYS A 212 16.80 2.18 -10.50
CA LYS A 212 16.81 1.15 -11.55
C LYS A 212 16.46 -0.25 -11.03
N ASP A 213 17.06 -0.67 -9.92
CA ASP A 213 16.87 -2.02 -9.37
C ASP A 213 15.88 -2.06 -8.19
N LEU A 214 15.26 -0.93 -7.85
CA LEU A 214 14.26 -0.83 -6.79
C LEU A 214 12.86 -1.06 -7.35
N MET A 215 11.94 -1.50 -6.48
CA MET A 215 10.54 -1.71 -6.83
C MET A 215 9.68 -0.53 -6.40
N VAL A 216 9.88 -0.04 -5.17
CA VAL A 216 9.08 1.04 -4.59
C VAL A 216 9.99 1.98 -3.83
N VAL A 217 9.82 3.28 -4.05
CA VAL A 217 10.55 4.33 -3.31
C VAL A 217 9.58 5.39 -2.82
N HIS A 218 9.57 5.62 -1.50
CA HIS A 218 8.80 6.67 -0.84
C HIS A 218 9.72 7.80 -0.34
N SER A 219 9.33 9.08 -0.34
CA SER A 219 8.24 9.70 -1.08
C SER A 219 8.77 10.50 -2.25
N LEU A 220 7.95 10.66 -3.28
CA LEU A 220 8.21 11.55 -4.40
C LEU A 220 6.97 12.41 -4.67
N LYS A 221 7.21 13.68 -5.02
CA LYS A 221 6.17 14.58 -5.54
C LYS A 221 5.76 14.15 -6.95
N VAL A 222 4.58 14.55 -7.38
CA VAL A 222 4.05 14.26 -8.73
C VAL A 222 5.05 14.61 -9.85
N ALA A 223 5.71 15.77 -9.77
CA ALA A 223 6.71 16.18 -10.76
C ALA A 223 7.99 15.32 -10.72
N GLU A 224 8.39 14.86 -9.53
CA GLU A 224 9.55 13.98 -9.34
C GLU A 224 9.25 12.57 -9.86
N ILE A 225 8.03 12.06 -9.62
CA ILE A 225 7.54 10.80 -10.19
C ILE A 225 7.55 10.86 -11.71
N TRP A 226 7.11 11.97 -12.30
CA TRP A 226 7.11 12.14 -13.75
C TRP A 226 8.51 12.24 -14.35
N LEU A 227 9.46 12.84 -13.61
CA LEU A 227 10.85 12.95 -14.05
C LEU A 227 11.62 11.62 -13.94
N MET A 228 11.31 10.79 -12.94
CA MET A 228 11.96 9.49 -12.74
C MET A 228 11.40 8.37 -13.63
N TRP A 229 10.20 8.56 -14.19
CA TRP A 229 9.55 7.63 -15.10
C TRP A 229 9.94 7.92 -16.55
#